data_AF-A0A238WK60-F1
#
_entry.id   AF-A0A238WK60-F1
#
_cell.length_a   1.000
_cell.length_b   1.000
_cell.length_c   1.000
_cell.angle_alpha   90.00
_cell.angle_beta   90.00
_cell.angle_gamma   90.00
#
_symmetry.space_group_name_H-M   'P 1'
#
loop_
_entity.id
_entity.type
_entity.pdbx_description
1 polymer ?
#
loop_
_entity_poly.entity_id
_entity_poly.type
_entity_poly.pdbx_seq_one_letter_code
_entity_poly.pdbx_strand_id
1 'polypeptide(L)'
;MDFRATVVLGGKTATGIQVPDDVVTALGSSKRPSVVVTVGGHTYRTTVAPMGGSYWVPLAAEHREAAGVQADQQVDVSIELDTAPREVPLPDDLATAMDDAARTAFDALAYSHRKEWVPWVGEAKKLETRAARITKTVESLRAGKKTR
;
A
#
# COMPACT_ATOMS: atom_id res chain seq x y z
N MET A 1 -7.43 6.04 16.37
CA MET A 1 -6.87 7.10 17.23
C MET A 1 -7.17 8.41 16.55
N ASP A 2 -7.63 9.42 17.28
CA ASP A 2 -8.09 10.66 16.66
C ASP A 2 -7.26 11.84 17.15
N PHE A 3 -6.86 12.70 16.23
CA PHE A 3 -6.11 13.92 16.53
C PHE A 3 -6.46 15.00 15.52
N ARG A 4 -6.22 16.26 15.92
CA ARG A 4 -6.43 17.41 15.06
C ARG A 4 -5.10 17.85 14.47
N ALA A 5 -5.06 18.02 13.16
CA ALA A 5 -3.85 18.41 12.45
C ALA A 5 -4.16 19.38 11.32
N THR A 6 -3.13 20.13 10.92
CA THR A 6 -3.22 21.02 9.77
C THR A 6 -2.72 20.31 8.53
N VAL A 7 -3.43 20.46 7.42
CA VAL A 7 -2.99 19.99 6.10
C VAL A 7 -1.89 20.94 5.61
N VAL A 8 -0.68 20.42 5.40
CA VAL A 8 0.49 21.23 5.02
C VAL A 8 0.88 20.97 3.57
N LEU A 9 1.09 22.05 2.81
CA LEU A 9 1.67 21.99 1.47
C LEU A 9 3.21 22.08 1.56
N GLY A 10 3.89 20.97 1.29
CA GLY A 10 5.33 20.88 1.09
C GLY A 10 5.73 21.16 -0.37
N GLY A 11 6.33 22.31 -0.61
CA GLY A 11 6.81 22.68 -1.95
C GLY A 11 5.67 23.02 -2.91
N LYS A 12 5.70 22.49 -4.15
CA LYS A 12 4.72 22.86 -5.18
C LYS A 12 3.42 22.04 -5.14
N THR A 13 3.51 20.75 -4.81
CA THR A 13 2.36 19.82 -4.92
C THR A 13 2.28 18.78 -3.80
N ALA A 14 3.36 18.53 -3.05
CA ALA A 14 3.35 17.51 -2.03
C ALA A 14 2.52 18.03 -0.84
N THR A 15 1.40 17.39 -0.55
CA THR A 15 0.55 17.77 0.58
C THR A 15 0.55 16.63 1.58
N GLY A 16 0.58 16.96 2.87
CA GLY A 16 0.61 15.96 3.93
C GLY A 16 0.04 16.47 5.23
N ILE A 17 -0.24 15.53 6.13
CA ILE A 17 -0.74 15.78 7.48
C ILE A 17 0.37 15.38 8.44
N GLN A 18 0.75 16.28 9.34
CA GLN A 18 1.71 15.97 10.39
C GLN A 18 1.04 15.07 11.43
N VAL A 19 1.68 13.95 11.75
CA VAL A 19 1.22 13.01 12.78
C VAL A 19 2.05 13.25 14.05
N PRO A 20 1.41 13.49 15.20
CA PRO A 20 2.12 13.61 16.47
C PRO A 20 2.94 12.36 16.82
N ASP A 21 4.11 12.55 17.43
CA ASP A 21 5.03 11.47 17.81
C ASP A 21 4.41 10.45 18.78
N ASP A 22 3.53 10.89 19.68
CA ASP A 22 2.80 10.02 20.61
C ASP A 22 1.84 9.08 19.87
N VAL A 23 1.15 9.58 18.85
CA VAL A 23 0.25 8.79 18.00
C VAL A 23 1.04 7.74 17.23
N VAL A 24 2.19 8.11 16.64
CA VAL A 24 3.06 7.14 15.92
C VAL A 24 3.60 6.08 16.86
N THR A 25 4.04 6.48 18.06
CA THR A 25 4.54 5.55 19.08
C THR A 25 3.44 4.56 19.51
N ALA A 26 2.21 5.03 19.64
CA ALA A 26 1.07 4.20 20.01
C ALA A 26 0.63 3.23 18.89
N LEU A 27 0.87 3.57 17.61
CA LEU A 27 0.60 2.70 16.46
C LEU A 27 1.59 1.52 16.34
N GLY A 28 2.72 1.56 17.04
CA GLY A 28 3.67 0.45 17.15
C GLY A 28 5.13 0.83 16.88
N SER A 29 6.04 -0.13 17.05
CA SER A 29 7.50 0.11 17.10
C SER A 29 8.19 0.36 15.75
N SER A 30 7.45 0.37 14.64
CA SER A 30 8.00 0.71 13.31
C SER A 30 8.01 2.22 13.12
N LYS A 31 9.10 2.78 12.59
CA LYS A 31 9.14 4.20 12.18
C LYS A 31 8.27 4.51 10.96
N ARG A 32 7.73 3.47 10.30
CA ARG A 32 6.93 3.59 9.07
C ARG A 32 5.73 2.62 9.12
N PRO A 33 4.80 2.79 10.07
CA PRO A 33 3.61 1.93 10.15
C PRO A 33 2.74 2.14 8.90
N SER A 34 2.22 1.04 8.35
CA SER A 34 1.10 1.10 7.42
C SER A 34 -0.15 1.47 8.21
N VAL A 35 -0.94 2.41 7.71
CA VAL A 35 -2.06 2.98 8.45
C VAL A 35 -3.28 3.16 7.56
N VAL A 36 -4.45 3.08 8.15
CA VAL A 36 -5.70 3.56 7.56
C VAL A 36 -5.97 4.93 8.15
N VAL A 37 -6.25 5.90 7.29
CA VAL A 37 -6.46 7.29 7.69
C VAL A 37 -7.82 7.75 7.19
N THR A 38 -8.59 8.37 8.07
CA THR A 38 -9.87 9.00 7.75
C THR A 38 -9.78 10.50 7.99
N VAL A 39 -10.13 11.28 6.97
CA VAL A 39 -10.14 12.74 7.01
C VAL A 39 -11.31 13.26 6.18
N GLY A 40 -12.09 14.20 6.70
CA GLY A 40 -13.25 14.76 5.97
C GLY A 40 -14.30 13.71 5.54
N GLY A 41 -14.40 12.58 6.27
CA GLY A 41 -15.27 11.47 5.90
C GLY A 41 -14.72 10.53 4.80
N HIS A 42 -13.55 10.82 4.25
CA HIS A 42 -12.85 9.97 3.28
C HIS A 42 -11.79 9.11 3.97
N THR A 43 -11.85 7.80 3.75
CA THR A 43 -10.94 6.82 4.34
C THR A 43 -10.02 6.23 3.28
N TYR A 44 -8.72 6.18 3.54
CA TYR A 44 -7.73 5.63 2.62
C TYR A 44 -6.58 4.94 3.36
N ARG A 45 -5.93 3.99 2.68
CA ARG A 45 -4.76 3.24 3.21
C ARG A 45 -3.47 3.92 2.75
N THR A 46 -2.55 4.13 3.67
CA THR A 46 -1.28 4.81 3.40
C THR A 46 -0.19 4.33 4.37
N THR A 47 0.95 5.02 4.40
CA THR A 47 2.08 4.70 5.28
C THR A 47 2.63 5.99 5.87
N VAL A 48 2.85 5.98 7.17
CA VAL A 48 3.52 7.10 7.85
C VAL A 48 4.99 7.12 7.43
N ALA A 49 5.52 8.30 7.14
CA ALA A 49 6.92 8.48 6.78
C ALA A 49 7.58 9.56 7.65
N PRO A 50 8.78 9.30 8.21
CA PRO A 50 9.55 10.33 8.88
C PRO A 50 10.18 11.27 7.84
N MET A 51 10.06 12.58 8.06
CA MET A 51 10.67 13.62 7.23
C MET A 51 11.02 14.82 8.11
N GLY A 52 12.31 15.21 8.12
CA GLY A 52 12.78 16.39 8.85
C GLY A 52 12.64 16.31 10.38
N GLY A 53 12.59 15.10 10.96
CA GLY A 53 12.41 14.90 12.41
C GLY A 53 10.95 14.86 12.86
N SER A 54 9.98 14.90 11.93
CA SER A 54 8.56 14.70 12.23
C SER A 54 7.97 13.59 11.36
N TYR A 55 6.82 13.07 11.75
CA TYR A 55 6.10 12.05 11.01
C TYR A 55 4.97 12.65 10.18
N TRP A 56 4.81 12.12 8.97
CA TRP A 56 3.88 12.65 7.99
C TRP A 56 3.07 11.52 7.36
N VAL A 57 1.80 11.81 7.11
CA VAL A 57 0.95 11.05 6.21
C VAL A 57 0.81 11.82 4.89
N PRO A 58 1.14 11.23 3.74
CA PRO A 58 0.90 11.87 2.46
C PRO A 58 -0.61 11.95 2.19
N LEU A 59 -1.03 13.09 1.64
CA LEU A 59 -2.40 13.38 1.25
C LEU A 59 -2.40 13.82 -0.21
N ALA A 60 -2.47 12.83 -1.11
CA ALA A 60 -2.49 13.04 -2.56
C ALA A 60 -3.70 13.88 -3.00
N ALA A 61 -3.63 14.47 -4.20
CA ALA A 61 -4.72 15.31 -4.74
C ALA A 61 -6.08 14.58 -4.73
N GLU A 62 -6.10 13.31 -5.16
CA GLU A 62 -7.31 12.47 -5.15
C GLU A 62 -7.95 12.35 -3.77
N HIS A 63 -7.16 12.21 -2.70
CA HIS A 63 -7.68 12.09 -1.34
C HIS A 63 -8.13 13.44 -0.78
N ARG A 64 -7.47 14.54 -1.16
CA ARG A 64 -7.90 15.89 -0.79
C ARG A 64 -9.24 16.24 -1.40
N GLU A 65 -9.40 15.97 -2.69
CA GLU A 65 -10.64 16.20 -3.43
C GLU A 65 -11.77 15.34 -2.86
N ALA A 66 -11.52 14.05 -2.61
CA ALA A 66 -12.52 13.15 -2.01
C ALA A 66 -12.90 13.54 -0.57
N ALA A 67 -11.95 14.01 0.23
CA ALA A 67 -12.18 14.48 1.59
C ALA A 67 -12.75 15.91 1.65
N GLY A 68 -12.74 16.67 0.55
CA GLY A 68 -13.13 18.07 0.52
C GLY A 68 -12.22 18.99 1.35
N VAL A 69 -10.93 18.64 1.49
CA VAL A 69 -9.98 19.37 2.33
C VAL A 69 -8.93 20.13 1.50
N GLN A 70 -8.51 21.28 2.02
CA GLN A 70 -7.51 22.15 1.38
C GLN A 70 -6.23 22.25 2.20
N ALA A 71 -5.16 22.74 1.58
CA ALA A 71 -3.96 23.11 2.32
C ALA A 71 -4.27 24.24 3.32
N ASP A 72 -3.50 24.30 4.40
CA ASP A 72 -3.65 25.24 5.52
C ASP A 72 -4.97 25.12 6.29
N GLN A 73 -5.76 24.09 6.01
CA GLN A 73 -6.98 23.77 6.74
C GLN A 73 -6.68 22.87 7.95
N GLN A 74 -7.32 23.17 9.07
CA GLN A 74 -7.32 22.30 10.24
C GLN A 74 -8.42 21.24 10.08
N VAL A 75 -8.05 19.99 10.26
CA VAL A 75 -8.93 18.82 10.04
C VAL A 75 -8.82 17.87 11.22
N ASP A 76 -9.94 17.21 11.53
CA ASP A 76 -9.96 16.06 12.44
C ASP A 76 -9.57 14.80 11.65
N VAL A 77 -8.56 14.09 12.17
CA VAL A 77 -7.94 12.94 11.51
C VAL A 77 -8.06 11.73 12.40
N SER A 78 -8.64 10.66 11.88
CA SER A 78 -8.56 9.34 12.50
C SER A 78 -7.44 8.55 11.84
N ILE A 79 -6.61 7.89 12.65
CA ILE A 79 -5.55 7.00 12.20
C ILE A 79 -5.59 5.69 12.98
N GLU A 80 -5.38 4.60 12.28
CA GLU A 80 -5.29 3.27 12.86
C GLU A 80 -4.24 2.43 12.12
N LEU A 81 -3.68 1.44 12.82
CA LEU A 81 -2.71 0.55 12.21
C LEU A 81 -3.40 -0.31 11.15
N ASP A 82 -2.85 -0.30 9.95
CA ASP A 82 -3.34 -1.11 8.86
C ASP A 82 -2.80 -2.55 8.99
N THR A 83 -3.52 -3.37 9.77
CA THR A 83 -3.23 -4.81 9.93
C THR A 83 -3.95 -5.66 8.90
N ALA A 84 -4.78 -5.06 8.04
CA ALA A 84 -5.59 -5.81 7.09
C ALA A 84 -4.67 -6.53 6.08
N PRO A 85 -4.81 -7.86 5.92
CA PRO A 85 -4.02 -8.60 4.97
C PRO A 85 -4.25 -7.99 3.60
N ARG A 86 -3.18 -7.46 3.01
CA ARG A 86 -3.23 -7.01 1.63
C ARG A 86 -3.24 -8.27 0.79
N GLU A 87 -4.42 -8.72 0.39
CA GLU A 87 -4.58 -9.86 -0.51
C GLU A 87 -4.59 -9.33 -1.94
N VAL A 88 -3.83 -9.98 -2.81
CA VAL A 88 -3.93 -9.76 -4.25
C VAL A 88 -4.71 -10.95 -4.78
N PRO A 89 -5.90 -10.77 -5.37
CA PRO A 89 -6.70 -11.88 -5.85
C PRO A 89 -5.92 -12.65 -6.91
N LEU A 90 -5.51 -13.87 -6.56
CA LEU A 90 -4.72 -14.72 -7.45
C LEU A 90 -5.64 -15.20 -8.59
N PRO A 91 -5.32 -14.93 -9.86
CA PRO A 91 -6.12 -15.41 -10.99
C PRO A 91 -6.14 -16.95 -11.02
N ASP A 92 -7.30 -17.54 -11.30
CA ASP A 92 -7.51 -18.99 -11.25
C ASP A 92 -6.53 -19.77 -12.13
N ASP A 93 -6.18 -19.23 -13.28
CA ASP A 93 -5.25 -19.85 -14.22
C ASP A 93 -3.79 -19.78 -13.75
N LEU A 94 -3.40 -18.71 -13.05
CA LEU A 94 -2.11 -18.66 -12.37
C LEU A 94 -2.09 -19.62 -11.18
N ALA A 95 -3.17 -19.69 -10.40
CA ALA A 95 -3.31 -20.63 -9.29
C ALA A 95 -3.22 -22.09 -9.75
N THR A 96 -3.88 -22.42 -10.86
CA THR A 96 -3.88 -23.77 -11.45
C THR A 96 -2.52 -24.17 -12.00
N ALA A 97 -1.72 -23.21 -12.48
CA ALA A 97 -0.39 -23.48 -13.03
C ALA A 97 0.71 -23.67 -11.96
N MET A 98 0.43 -23.32 -10.70
CA MET A 98 1.36 -23.48 -9.59
C MET A 98 1.34 -24.91 -9.03
N ASP A 99 2.52 -25.48 -8.81
CA ASP A 99 2.68 -26.67 -7.97
C ASP A 99 2.84 -26.28 -6.48
N ASP A 100 2.88 -27.27 -5.59
CA ASP A 100 3.00 -27.04 -4.13
C ASP A 100 4.23 -26.18 -3.77
N ALA A 101 5.34 -26.36 -4.49
CA ALA A 101 6.57 -25.61 -4.27
C ALA A 101 6.41 -24.12 -4.68
N ALA A 102 5.86 -23.86 -5.88
CA ALA A 102 5.59 -22.50 -6.34
C ALA A 102 4.53 -21.81 -5.49
N ARG A 103 3.51 -22.55 -5.03
CA ARG A 103 2.47 -22.02 -4.15
C ARG A 103 3.03 -21.62 -2.79
N THR A 104 3.82 -22.51 -2.17
CA THR A 104 4.49 -22.21 -0.90
C THR A 104 5.42 -21.00 -1.03
N ALA A 105 6.20 -20.92 -2.12
CA ALA A 105 7.07 -19.79 -2.38
C ALA A 105 6.27 -18.48 -2.55
N PHE A 106 5.14 -18.52 -3.26
CA PHE A 106 4.26 -17.36 -3.46
C PHE A 106 3.60 -16.90 -2.16
N ASP A 107 3.10 -17.83 -1.35
CA ASP A 107 2.45 -17.52 -0.08
C ASP A 107 3.45 -16.94 0.95
N ALA A 108 4.73 -17.30 0.85
CA ALA A 108 5.81 -16.73 1.65
C ALA A 108 6.28 -15.33 1.17
N LEU A 109 5.83 -14.84 0.01
CA LEU A 109 6.20 -13.52 -0.48
C LEU A 109 5.49 -12.40 0.29
N ALA A 110 6.23 -11.32 0.56
CA ALA A 110 5.64 -10.06 0.97
C ALA A 110 4.61 -9.58 -0.06
N TYR A 111 3.58 -8.87 0.41
CA TYR A 111 2.49 -8.35 -0.44
C TYR A 111 2.99 -7.58 -1.67
N SER A 112 4.04 -6.77 -1.54
CA SER A 112 4.61 -6.00 -2.66
C SER A 112 4.98 -6.90 -3.83
N HIS A 113 5.70 -8.01 -3.57
CA HIS A 113 6.10 -8.95 -4.63
C HIS A 113 4.89 -9.71 -5.18
N ARG A 114 3.91 -10.08 -4.34
CA ARG A 114 2.64 -10.67 -4.82
C ARG A 114 1.89 -9.71 -5.75
N LYS A 115 1.90 -8.41 -5.42
CA LYS A 115 1.26 -7.32 -6.20
C LYS A 115 1.98 -7.03 -7.51
N GLU A 116 3.21 -7.47 -7.72
CA GLU A 116 3.90 -7.28 -8.99
C GLU A 116 3.58 -8.40 -9.99
N TRP A 117 3.54 -9.65 -9.52
CA TRP A 117 3.25 -10.80 -10.38
C TRP A 117 1.81 -10.83 -10.90
N VAL A 118 0.83 -10.57 -10.01
CA VAL A 118 -0.58 -10.79 -10.33
C VAL A 118 -1.13 -9.80 -11.37
N PRO A 119 -0.98 -8.46 -11.24
CA PRO A 119 -1.40 -7.52 -12.27
C PRO A 119 -0.64 -7.74 -13.57
N TRP A 120 0.65 -8.07 -13.52
CA TRP A 120 1.43 -8.35 -14.72
C TRP A 120 0.88 -9.54 -15.51
N VAL A 121 0.44 -10.62 -14.85
CA VAL A 121 -0.28 -11.70 -15.53
C VAL A 121 -1.68 -11.23 -15.97
N GLY A 122 -2.39 -10.51 -15.09
CA GLY A 122 -3.73 -9.95 -15.30
C GLY A 122 -3.89 -9.08 -16.55
N GLU A 123 -2.92 -8.20 -16.81
CA GLU A 123 -2.92 -7.22 -17.91
C GLU A 123 -2.71 -7.86 -19.29
N ALA A 124 -2.25 -9.11 -19.36
CA ALA A 124 -2.04 -9.80 -20.64
C ALA A 124 -3.38 -10.25 -21.25
N LYS A 125 -3.91 -9.43 -22.18
CA LYS A 125 -5.18 -9.69 -22.88
C LYS A 125 -5.09 -10.83 -23.92
N LYS A 126 -3.92 -11.08 -24.49
CA LYS A 126 -3.69 -12.18 -25.44
C LYS A 126 -3.38 -13.46 -24.66
N LEU A 127 -4.11 -14.54 -24.94
CA LEU A 127 -3.96 -15.84 -24.26
C LEU A 127 -2.53 -16.37 -24.31
N GLU A 128 -1.85 -16.24 -25.46
CA GLU A 128 -0.44 -16.68 -25.61
C GLU A 128 0.52 -15.89 -24.70
N THR A 129 0.33 -14.57 -24.62
CA THR A 129 1.13 -13.70 -23.74
C THR A 129 0.84 -14.02 -22.28
N ARG A 130 -0.41 -14.30 -21.94
CA ARG A 130 -0.83 -14.66 -20.60
C ARG A 130 -0.19 -15.98 -20.16
N ALA A 131 -0.27 -17.01 -21.00
CA ALA A 131 0.39 -18.29 -20.76
C ALA A 131 1.90 -18.15 -20.57
N ALA A 132 2.58 -17.37 -21.42
CA ALA A 132 4.02 -17.11 -21.28
C ALA A 132 4.37 -16.40 -19.96
N ARG A 133 3.56 -15.43 -19.52
CA ARG A 133 3.75 -14.74 -18.23
C ARG A 133 3.49 -15.67 -17.04
N ILE A 134 2.50 -16.55 -17.13
CA ILE A 134 2.22 -17.57 -16.10
C ILE A 134 3.41 -18.50 -15.94
N THR A 135 3.90 -19.09 -17.04
CA THR A 135 5.07 -19.99 -17.01
C THR A 135 6.28 -19.30 -16.39
N LYS A 136 6.59 -18.08 -16.83
CA LYS A 136 7.72 -17.32 -16.28
C LYS A 136 7.56 -16.99 -14.79
N THR A 137 6.33 -16.74 -14.34
CA THR A 137 6.03 -16.49 -12.93
C THR A 137 6.29 -17.74 -12.10
N VAL A 138 5.75 -18.90 -12.51
CA VAL A 138 5.93 -20.17 -11.80
C VAL A 138 7.41 -20.57 -11.75
N GLU A 139 8.15 -20.44 -12.85
CA GLU A 139 9.60 -20.69 -12.88
C GLU A 139 10.37 -19.76 -11.93
N SER A 140 10.01 -18.48 -11.89
CA SER A 140 10.67 -17.49 -11.01
C SER A 140 10.41 -17.79 -9.53
N LEU A 141 9.19 -18.21 -9.19
CA LEU A 141 8.81 -18.60 -7.83
C LEU A 141 9.56 -19.86 -7.39
N ARG A 142 9.66 -20.88 -8.26
CA ARG A 142 10.47 -22.09 -8.00
C ARG A 142 11.94 -21.75 -7.76
N ALA A 143 12.47 -20.77 -8.50
CA ALA A 143 13.84 -20.29 -8.33
C ALA A 143 14.04 -19.37 -7.11
N GLY A 144 13.00 -19.14 -6.30
CA GLY A 144 13.05 -18.24 -5.13
C GLY A 144 13.27 -16.77 -5.50
N LYS A 145 13.07 -16.39 -6.77
CA LYS A 145 13.28 -15.02 -7.23
C LYS A 145 12.12 -14.14 -6.78
N LYS A 146 12.46 -13.02 -6.16
CA LYS A 146 11.54 -11.92 -5.85
C LYS A 146 11.61 -10.91 -7.00
N THR A 147 10.49 -10.30 -7.35
CA THR A 147 10.49 -9.09 -8.18
C THR A 147 11.28 -8.00 -7.46
N ARG A 148 12.04 -7.19 -8.23
CA ARG A 148 13.07 -6.28 -7.72
C ARG A 148 12.48 -4.98 -7.23
#